data_AF-A0A9Q1E779-F1
#
_entry.id   AF-A0A9Q1E779-F1
#
_cell.length_a   1.000
_cell.length_b   1.000
_cell.length_c   1.000
_cell.angle_alpha   90.00
_cell.angle_beta   90.00
_cell.angle_gamma   90.00
#
_symmetry.space_group_name_H-M   'P 1'
#
loop_
_entity.id
_entity.type
_entity.pdbx_description
1 polymer ?
#
loop_
_entity_poly.entity_id
_entity_poly.type
_entity_poly.pdbx_seq_one_letter_code
_entity_poly.pdbx_strand_id
1 'polypeptide(L)'
;MSSSGWVVIPTVENQGLSLLQVNVEGLTTAKLEVIRLLADSNKILERLSHSRIDPVVDPKLWILNGTQSSEMVLAGIAPASLRREAATLALARKAQKHDWHILHDTTTTPVPPSRLKSRQPYNKAAQEMLHSIPEDLSRSVWLAASWKQTWETVVPSRIHHYIWDPGGGVKGEDLPHQQWTLLNRLRTGVGRFKSPIKKWGLADSAACECGEPEQTAKHIITGCSLYSPPSEAGLFDLGPETRAWLHDTELAI
;
A
#
# COMPACT_ATOMS: atom_id res chain seq x y z
N MET A 1 -7.18 2.71 26.36
CA MET A 1 -6.96 1.27 26.60
C MET A 1 -6.56 0.66 25.27
N SER A 2 -5.30 0.25 25.13
CA SER A 2 -4.73 -0.30 23.90
C SER A 2 -5.16 -1.76 23.78
N SER A 3 -6.13 -2.05 22.90
CA SER A 3 -6.50 -3.42 22.55
C SER A 3 -5.46 -3.98 21.59
N SER A 4 -4.46 -4.66 22.15
CA SER A 4 -3.64 -5.63 21.42
C SER A 4 -4.54 -6.83 21.10
N GLY A 5 -4.89 -7.02 19.83
CA GLY A 5 -5.81 -8.07 19.43
C GLY A 5 -5.58 -8.50 18.00
N TRP A 6 -5.50 -9.80 17.77
CA TRP A 6 -5.50 -10.39 16.44
C TRP A 6 -6.92 -10.37 15.89
N VAL A 7 -7.12 -9.81 14.70
CA VAL A 7 -8.43 -9.87 14.03
C VAL A 7 -8.44 -11.08 13.11
N VAL A 8 -9.40 -11.96 13.36
CA VAL A 8 -9.66 -13.15 12.55
C VAL A 8 -10.72 -12.77 11.52
N ILE A 9 -10.36 -12.81 10.23
CA ILE A 9 -11.29 -12.53 9.14
C ILE A 9 -11.74 -13.87 8.54
N PRO A 10 -13.01 -14.27 8.69
CA PRO A 10 -13.54 -15.45 8.02
C PRO A 10 -13.76 -15.13 6.54
N THR A 11 -13.16 -15.93 5.65
CA THR A 11 -13.50 -15.95 4.23
C THR A 11 -14.51 -17.06 3.96
N VAL A 12 -15.50 -16.78 3.12
CA VAL A 12 -16.51 -17.78 2.73
C VAL A 12 -16.18 -18.21 1.31
N GLU A 13 -15.78 -19.47 1.12
CA GLU A 13 -16.53 -20.36 0.22
C GLU A 13 -16.09 -21.85 0.23
N ASN A 14 -17.10 -22.68 -0.03
CA ASN A 14 -17.09 -24.09 -0.45
C ASN A 14 -15.86 -24.96 -0.11
N GLN A 15 -16.05 -25.79 0.92
CA GLN A 15 -15.21 -26.94 1.33
C GLN A 15 -14.01 -26.70 2.26
N GLY A 16 -13.89 -25.53 2.90
CA GLY A 16 -13.03 -25.41 4.08
C GLY A 16 -12.86 -23.98 4.57
N LEU A 17 -13.15 -23.73 5.85
CA LEU A 17 -12.86 -22.46 6.52
C LEU A 17 -11.34 -22.22 6.51
N SER A 18 -10.88 -21.17 5.84
CA SER A 18 -9.49 -20.69 5.94
C SER A 18 -9.47 -19.38 6.73
N LEU A 19 -8.52 -19.29 7.68
CA LEU A 19 -8.40 -18.20 8.65
C LEU A 19 -7.18 -17.34 8.29
N LEU A 20 -7.40 -16.07 8.00
CA LEU A 20 -6.31 -15.11 7.79
C LEU A 20 -6.01 -14.37 9.12
N GLN A 21 -4.79 -14.54 9.65
CA GLN A 21 -4.30 -13.79 10.81
C GLN A 21 -3.45 -12.61 10.33
N VAL A 22 -3.93 -11.39 10.57
CA VAL A 22 -3.22 -10.15 10.24
C VAL A 22 -2.86 -9.44 11.54
N ASN A 23 -1.59 -9.04 11.70
CA ASN A 23 -1.20 -8.17 12.80
C ASN A 23 -1.70 -6.75 12.49
N VAL A 24 -2.58 -6.23 13.35
CA VAL A 24 -3.30 -4.96 13.19
C VAL A 24 -2.65 -3.76 13.88
N GLU A 25 -1.45 -3.91 14.46
CA GLU A 25 -0.77 -2.78 15.10
C GLU A 25 -0.52 -1.62 14.12
N GLY A 26 -1.22 -0.50 14.33
CA GLY A 26 -1.11 0.72 13.53
C GLY A 26 -1.95 0.75 12.25
N LEU A 27 -2.81 -0.25 12.03
CA LEU A 27 -3.75 -0.27 10.92
C LEU A 27 -5.07 0.40 11.32
N THR A 28 -5.48 1.42 10.56
CA THR A 28 -6.80 2.03 10.71
C THR A 28 -7.88 1.13 10.12
N THR A 29 -9.13 1.33 10.52
CA THR A 29 -10.28 0.55 10.03
C THR A 29 -10.37 0.56 8.50
N ALA A 30 -10.07 1.70 7.87
CA ALA A 30 -10.00 1.83 6.42
C ALA A 30 -8.91 0.95 5.79
N LYS A 31 -7.73 0.84 6.42
CA LYS A 31 -6.64 -0.03 5.95
C LYS A 31 -7.01 -1.52 6.06
N LEU A 32 -7.77 -1.89 7.08
CA LEU A 32 -8.28 -3.25 7.25
C LEU A 32 -9.30 -3.64 6.18
N GLU A 33 -10.15 -2.69 5.78
CA GLU A 33 -11.17 -2.91 4.76
C GLU A 33 -10.57 -3.08 3.36
N VAL A 34 -9.52 -2.31 3.04
CA VAL A 34 -8.73 -2.50 1.82
C VAL A 34 -8.06 -3.87 1.78
N ILE A 35 -7.47 -4.33 2.89
CA ILE A 35 -6.85 -5.67 2.97
C ILE A 35 -7.89 -6.77 2.72
N ARG A 36 -9.10 -6.62 3.27
CA ARG A 36 -10.20 -7.56 3.06
C ARG A 36 -10.66 -7.60 1.60
N LEU A 37 -10.82 -6.46 0.94
CA LEU A 37 -11.23 -6.39 -0.46
C LEU A 37 -10.17 -6.94 -1.43
N LEU A 38 -8.89 -6.72 -1.13
CA LEU A 38 -7.78 -7.32 -1.88
C LEU A 38 -7.74 -8.84 -1.74
N ALA A 39 -8.18 -9.36 -0.59
CA ALA A 39 -8.32 -10.78 -0.35
C ALA A 39 -9.49 -11.40 -1.14
N ASP A 40 -10.65 -10.74 -1.14
CA ASP A 40 -11.84 -11.23 -1.84
C ASP A 40 -11.72 -11.11 -3.37
N SER A 41 -10.99 -10.11 -3.88
CA SER A 41 -10.86 -9.86 -5.33
C SER A 41 -9.77 -10.71 -6.02
N ASN A 42 -8.89 -11.38 -5.26
CA ASN A 42 -7.77 -12.13 -5.82
C ASN A 42 -7.81 -13.61 -5.41
N LYS A 43 -7.94 -14.51 -6.39
CA LYS A 43 -7.58 -15.94 -6.28
C LYS A 43 -6.10 -16.19 -5.93
N ILE A 44 -5.33 -15.14 -5.63
CA ILE A 44 -3.89 -15.18 -5.29
C ILE A 44 -3.68 -15.76 -3.88
N LEU A 45 -4.69 -15.74 -3.01
CA LEU A 45 -4.59 -16.24 -1.64
C LEU A 45 -4.64 -17.77 -1.50
N GLU A 46 -5.08 -18.52 -2.52
CA GLU A 46 -5.12 -19.99 -2.45
C GLU A 46 -3.72 -20.63 -2.27
N ARG A 47 -2.65 -19.93 -2.69
CA ARG A 47 -1.26 -20.36 -2.45
C ARG A 47 -0.66 -19.87 -1.12
N LEU A 48 -1.36 -18.99 -0.39
CA LEU A 48 -0.87 -18.31 0.81
C LEU A 48 -1.35 -18.96 2.11
N SER A 49 -2.33 -19.88 2.05
CA SER A 49 -2.90 -20.57 3.23
C SER A 49 -1.92 -21.48 3.98
N HIS A 50 -0.77 -21.83 3.39
CA HIS A 50 0.18 -22.79 3.96
C HIS A 50 1.45 -22.15 4.55
N SER A 51 1.62 -20.82 4.48
CA SER A 51 2.81 -20.16 5.01
C SER A 51 2.48 -18.98 5.90
N ARG A 52 2.88 -19.04 7.17
CA ARG A 52 2.93 -17.93 8.15
C ARG A 52 3.94 -16.83 7.75
N ILE A 53 3.95 -16.42 6.48
CA ILE A 53 4.95 -15.54 5.88
C ILE A 53 4.20 -14.38 5.24
N ASP A 54 4.59 -13.15 5.63
CA ASP A 54 4.26 -11.89 4.94
C ASP A 54 4.21 -12.14 3.43
N PRO A 55 3.12 -11.83 2.70
CA PRO A 55 2.95 -12.27 1.32
C PRO A 55 4.16 -11.83 0.48
N VAL A 56 5.02 -12.80 0.17
CA VAL A 56 5.97 -12.68 -0.93
C VAL A 56 5.13 -12.97 -2.15
N VAL A 57 4.47 -11.94 -2.66
CA VAL A 57 4.02 -11.95 -4.05
C VAL A 57 5.28 -12.19 -4.88
N ASP A 58 5.26 -13.29 -5.64
CA ASP A 58 6.36 -13.77 -6.47
C ASP A 58 7.04 -12.59 -7.20
N PRO A 59 8.36 -12.39 -7.09
CA PRO A 59 9.06 -11.35 -7.84
C PRO A 59 8.90 -11.50 -9.36
N LYS A 60 8.41 -12.63 -9.88
CA LYS A 60 8.00 -12.73 -11.30
C LYS A 60 6.66 -12.06 -11.61
N LEU A 61 5.76 -11.88 -10.64
CA LEU A 61 4.58 -11.03 -10.79
C LEU A 61 4.95 -9.54 -10.81
N TRP A 62 6.15 -9.17 -10.35
CA TRP A 62 6.69 -7.81 -10.44
C TRP A 62 7.22 -7.47 -11.84
N ILE A 63 7.46 -8.48 -12.70
CA ILE A 63 8.12 -8.29 -14.00
C ILE A 63 7.15 -7.82 -15.09
N LEU A 64 5.83 -7.92 -14.88
CA LEU A 64 4.88 -7.39 -15.87
C LEU A 64 4.46 -5.93 -15.64
N ASN A 65 4.74 -5.34 -14.47
CA ASN A 65 4.60 -3.91 -14.21
C ASN A 65 5.54 -3.53 -13.05
N GLY A 66 6.70 -2.94 -13.35
CA GLY A 66 7.70 -2.54 -12.36
C GLY A 66 7.28 -1.38 -11.46
N THR A 67 6.19 -1.51 -10.72
CA THR A 67 5.70 -0.48 -9.80
C THR A 67 5.09 -1.13 -8.57
N GLN A 68 5.40 -0.57 -7.40
CA GLN A 68 4.57 -0.71 -6.20
C GLN A 68 3.11 -0.56 -6.65
N SER A 69 2.22 -1.52 -6.33
CA SER A 69 0.82 -1.38 -6.74
C SER A 69 0.34 -0.03 -6.20
N SER A 70 -0.11 0.87 -7.08
CA SER A 70 -0.50 2.24 -6.75
C SER A 70 -1.46 2.30 -5.56
N GLU A 71 -2.26 1.26 -5.36
CA GLU A 71 -3.18 1.06 -4.25
C GLU A 71 -2.51 1.03 -2.87
N MET A 72 -1.33 0.40 -2.74
CA MET A 72 -0.59 0.36 -1.46
C MET A 72 -0.04 1.73 -1.09
N VAL A 73 0.42 2.49 -2.10
CA VAL A 73 0.89 3.87 -1.92
C VAL A 73 -0.24 4.76 -1.45
N LEU A 74 -1.40 4.69 -2.11
CA LEU A 74 -2.59 5.46 -1.73
C LEU A 74 -3.05 5.15 -0.31
N ALA A 75 -2.98 3.88 0.11
CA ALA A 75 -3.34 3.46 1.45
C ALA A 75 -2.29 3.84 2.53
N GLY A 76 -1.18 4.50 2.17
CA GLY A 76 -0.11 4.81 3.11
C GLY A 76 0.56 3.55 3.67
N ILE A 77 0.61 2.48 2.87
CA ILE A 77 1.27 1.21 3.23
C ILE A 77 2.60 1.10 2.50
N ALA A 78 3.69 1.14 3.28
CA ALA A 78 5.04 0.99 2.75
C ALA A 78 5.24 -0.34 1.99
N PRO A 79 6.11 -0.37 0.97
CA PRO A 79 6.45 -1.59 0.26
C PRO A 79 6.92 -2.70 1.21
N ALA A 80 6.63 -3.94 0.82
CA ALA A 80 6.92 -5.11 1.64
C ALA A 80 8.40 -5.24 2.02
N SER A 81 9.33 -4.85 1.14
CA SER A 81 10.77 -4.82 1.45
C SER A 81 11.06 -3.95 2.67
N LEU A 82 10.65 -2.68 2.63
CA LEU A 82 10.87 -1.73 3.72
C LEU A 82 10.17 -2.14 5.02
N ARG A 83 8.97 -2.73 4.92
CA ARG A 83 8.26 -3.26 6.11
C ARG A 83 9.02 -4.42 6.76
N ARG A 84 9.59 -5.33 5.96
CA ARG A 84 10.41 -6.44 6.45
C ARG A 84 11.71 -5.94 7.09
N GLU A 85 12.32 -4.92 6.50
CA GLU A 85 13.50 -4.28 7.06
C GLU A 85 13.18 -3.60 8.41
N ALA A 86 12.09 -2.84 8.50
CA ALA A 86 11.63 -2.24 9.76
C ALA A 86 11.33 -3.28 10.84
N ALA A 87 10.74 -4.42 10.47
CA ALA A 87 10.52 -5.54 11.38
C ALA A 87 11.83 -6.20 11.82
N THR A 88 12.79 -6.35 10.90
CA THR A 88 14.14 -6.87 11.18
C THR A 88 14.87 -5.97 12.17
N LEU A 89 14.84 -4.65 11.98
CA LEU A 89 15.42 -3.68 12.91
C LEU A 89 14.80 -3.78 14.31
N ALA A 90 13.47 -3.86 14.40
CA ALA A 90 12.77 -3.99 15.68
C ALA A 90 13.14 -5.29 16.41
N LEU A 91 13.20 -6.40 15.67
CA LEU A 91 13.62 -7.69 16.20
C LEU A 91 15.08 -7.68 16.65
N ALA A 92 15.97 -7.07 15.85
CA ALA A 92 17.39 -6.96 16.14
C ALA A 92 17.64 -6.14 17.41
N ARG A 93 16.98 -4.99 17.57
CA ARG A 93 17.07 -4.18 18.79
C ARG A 93 16.55 -4.92 20.01
N LYS A 94 15.43 -5.65 19.87
CA LYS A 94 14.90 -6.48 20.96
C LYS A 94 15.87 -7.59 21.34
N ALA A 95 16.49 -8.24 20.37
CA ALA A 95 17.47 -9.29 20.58
C ALA A 95 18.76 -8.74 21.24
N GLN A 96 19.26 -7.59 20.79
CA GLN A 96 20.45 -6.95 21.34
C GLN A 96 20.25 -6.51 22.80
N LYS A 97 19.05 -6.00 23.13
CA LYS A 97 18.71 -5.51 24.47
C LYS A 97 18.54 -6.62 25.52
N HIS A 98 18.20 -7.84 25.09
CA HIS A 98 17.78 -8.90 25.99
C HIS A 98 18.56 -10.18 25.74
N ASP A 99 19.43 -10.53 26.69
CA ASP A 99 20.28 -11.73 26.64
C ASP A 99 19.49 -13.04 26.59
N TRP A 100 18.26 -13.05 27.12
CA TRP A 100 17.36 -14.21 27.05
C TRP A 100 16.70 -14.41 25.68
N HIS A 101 16.81 -13.43 24.78
CA HIS A 101 16.18 -13.53 23.47
C HIS A 101 16.87 -14.62 22.63
N ILE A 102 16.09 -15.48 21.98
CA ILE A 102 16.61 -16.62 21.20
C ILE A 102 17.64 -16.18 20.14
N LEU A 103 17.48 -14.96 19.62
CA LEU A 103 18.38 -14.39 18.60
C LEU A 103 19.51 -13.53 19.18
N HIS A 104 19.67 -13.43 20.51
CA HIS A 104 20.66 -12.56 21.14
C HIS A 104 22.06 -12.85 20.61
N ASP A 105 22.55 -14.07 20.80
CA ASP A 105 23.87 -14.50 20.32
C ASP A 105 24.01 -14.33 18.82
N THR A 106 22.94 -14.62 18.05
CA THR A 106 22.96 -14.47 16.59
C THR A 106 23.08 -13.00 16.16
N THR A 107 22.57 -12.07 16.96
CA THR A 107 22.62 -10.63 16.70
C THR A 107 23.93 -10.01 17.19
N THR A 108 24.50 -10.49 18.31
CA THR A 108 25.70 -9.92 18.94
C THR A 108 27.02 -10.54 18.48
N THR A 109 27.02 -11.79 18.01
CA THR A 109 28.24 -12.47 17.54
C THR A 109 28.61 -12.09 16.10
N PRO A 110 29.91 -11.93 15.77
CA PRO A 110 30.34 -11.58 14.42
C PRO A 110 29.78 -12.51 13.35
N VAL A 111 29.33 -11.95 12.22
CA VAL A 111 28.78 -12.74 11.11
C VAL A 111 29.84 -13.72 10.59
N PRO A 112 29.56 -15.05 10.62
CA PRO A 112 30.46 -16.03 10.07
C PRO A 112 30.50 -15.90 8.54
N PRO A 113 31.61 -16.30 7.90
CA PRO A 113 31.72 -16.24 6.45
C PRO A 113 30.58 -17.03 5.79
N SER A 114 29.87 -16.37 4.88
CA SER A 114 28.76 -17.02 4.19
C SER A 114 29.28 -18.15 3.31
N ARG A 115 28.76 -19.36 3.52
CA ARG A 115 29.09 -20.53 2.70
C ARG A 115 28.63 -20.35 1.24
N LEU A 116 27.56 -19.60 1.00
CA LEU A 116 26.96 -19.40 -0.31
C LEU A 116 26.68 -17.92 -0.57
N LYS A 117 27.16 -17.39 -1.71
CA LYS A 117 26.98 -15.98 -2.10
C LYS A 117 25.51 -15.55 -2.19
N SER A 118 24.59 -16.48 -2.44
CA SER A 118 23.14 -16.22 -2.55
C SER A 118 22.43 -16.11 -1.20
N ARG A 119 23.02 -16.61 -0.10
CA ARG A 119 22.38 -16.58 1.21
C ARG A 119 22.57 -15.21 1.85
N GLN A 120 21.45 -14.61 2.25
CA GLN A 120 21.39 -13.40 3.06
C GLN A 120 20.96 -13.81 4.48
N PRO A 121 21.90 -14.18 5.36
CA PRO A 121 21.55 -14.61 6.71
C PRO A 121 21.07 -13.42 7.55
N TYR A 122 20.14 -13.67 8.48
CA TYR A 122 19.54 -12.65 9.33
C TYR A 122 20.58 -11.80 10.07
N ASN A 123 21.61 -12.43 10.64
CA ASN A 123 22.63 -11.75 11.43
C ASN A 123 23.36 -10.64 10.66
N LYS A 124 23.63 -10.85 9.36
CA LYS A 124 24.28 -9.85 8.52
C LYS A 124 23.42 -8.59 8.40
N ALA A 125 22.16 -8.76 7.99
CA ALA A 125 21.23 -7.64 7.83
C ALA A 125 20.92 -6.96 9.18
N ALA A 126 20.73 -7.75 10.25
CA ALA A 126 20.47 -7.23 11.59
C ALA A 126 21.65 -6.39 12.11
N GLN A 127 22.89 -6.86 11.95
CA GLN A 127 24.06 -6.10 12.37
C GLN A 127 24.25 -4.86 11.54
N GLU A 128 24.18 -4.94 10.20
CA GLU A 128 24.29 -3.77 9.32
C GLU A 128 23.28 -2.69 9.72
N MET A 129 22.02 -3.07 10.03
CA MET A 129 20.99 -2.16 10.51
C MET A 129 21.29 -1.55 11.88
N LEU A 130 21.73 -2.36 12.86
CA LEU A 130 22.05 -1.86 14.20
C LEU A 130 23.23 -0.86 14.17
N HIS A 131 24.20 -1.06 13.28
CA HIS A 131 25.34 -0.14 13.13
C HIS A 131 24.99 1.12 12.35
N SER A 132 24.11 1.03 11.35
CA SER A 132 23.80 2.15 10.45
C SER A 132 22.64 3.03 10.92
N ILE A 133 21.77 2.53 11.81
CA ILE A 133 20.55 3.22 12.23
C ILE A 133 20.66 3.61 13.71
N PRO A 134 20.58 4.90 14.06
CA PRO A 134 20.65 5.37 15.45
C PRO A 134 19.64 4.67 16.37
N GLU A 135 20.05 4.31 17.59
CA GLU A 135 19.21 3.54 18.54
C GLU A 135 17.91 4.25 18.93
N ASP A 136 17.96 5.58 19.04
CA ASP A 136 16.85 6.46 19.41
C ASP A 136 15.82 6.65 18.27
N LEU A 137 16.22 6.35 17.03
CA LEU A 137 15.33 6.49 15.88
C LEU A 137 14.24 5.41 15.92
N SER A 138 12.99 5.82 16.16
CA SER A 138 11.87 4.89 16.20
C SER A 138 11.65 4.16 14.87
N ARG A 139 11.09 2.95 14.93
CA ARG A 139 10.77 2.12 13.75
C ARG A 139 9.89 2.87 12.74
N SER A 140 8.87 3.60 13.21
CA SER A 140 7.94 4.31 12.34
C SER A 140 8.62 5.48 11.62
N VAL A 141 9.46 6.24 12.33
CA VAL A 141 10.21 7.36 11.74
C VAL A 141 11.21 6.84 10.71
N TRP A 142 11.94 5.77 11.02
CA TRP A 142 12.85 5.13 10.07
C TRP A 142 12.09 4.66 8.81
N LEU A 143 10.98 3.93 8.99
CA LEU A 143 10.18 3.42 7.88
C LEU A 143 9.64 4.53 6.98
N ALA A 144 9.15 5.63 7.55
CA ALA A 144 8.67 6.79 6.80
C ALA A 144 9.79 7.45 5.99
N ALA A 145 10.96 7.66 6.60
CA ALA A 145 12.12 8.25 5.94
C ALA A 145 12.65 7.36 4.80
N SER A 146 12.83 6.06 5.06
CA SER A 146 13.27 5.10 4.04
C SER A 146 12.26 4.96 2.89
N TRP A 147 10.97 5.04 3.20
CA TRP A 147 9.93 5.02 2.16
C TRP A 147 9.96 6.28 1.32
N LYS A 148 10.08 7.46 1.92
CA LYS A 148 10.22 8.71 1.19
C LYS A 148 11.44 8.71 0.27
N GLN A 149 12.60 8.26 0.76
CA GLN A 149 13.80 8.13 -0.07
C GLN A 149 13.57 7.16 -1.25
N THR A 150 12.94 6.01 -0.99
CA THR A 150 12.60 5.06 -2.07
C THR A 150 11.64 5.69 -3.07
N TRP A 151 10.65 6.46 -2.60
CA TRP A 151 9.68 7.17 -3.43
C TRP A 151 10.34 8.16 -4.38
N GLU A 152 11.30 8.95 -3.89
CA GLU A 152 12.03 9.94 -4.69
C GLU A 152 12.96 9.32 -5.75
N THR A 153 13.37 8.05 -5.56
CA THR A 153 14.26 7.35 -6.51
C THR A 153 13.53 6.63 -7.65
N VAL A 154 12.23 6.41 -7.51
CA VAL A 154 11.41 5.74 -8.52
C VAL A 154 11.08 6.72 -9.65
N VAL A 155 11.01 6.20 -10.89
CA VAL A 155 10.61 7.01 -12.05
C VAL A 155 9.24 7.67 -11.78
N PRO A 156 9.13 9.01 -11.87
CA PRO A 156 7.87 9.69 -11.59
C PRO A 156 6.74 9.18 -12.46
N SER A 157 5.68 8.72 -11.82
CA SER A 157 4.42 8.33 -12.44
C SER A 157 3.32 9.33 -12.10
N ARG A 158 2.13 9.19 -12.70
CA ARG A 158 0.99 10.10 -12.47
C ARG A 158 0.69 10.34 -10.98
N ILE A 159 0.78 9.31 -10.15
CA ILE A 159 0.52 9.39 -8.70
C ILE A 159 1.55 10.26 -7.96
N HIS A 160 2.78 10.41 -8.46
CA HIS A 160 3.81 11.28 -7.86
C HIS A 160 3.42 12.77 -7.97
N HIS A 161 2.55 13.12 -8.92
CA HIS A 161 1.98 14.46 -8.98
C HIS A 161 1.04 14.76 -7.81
N TYR A 162 0.37 13.72 -7.29
CA TYR A 162 -0.65 13.87 -6.24
C TYR A 162 -0.15 13.50 -4.83
N ILE A 163 0.95 12.75 -4.73
CA ILE A 163 1.52 12.27 -3.46
C ILE A 163 2.98 12.68 -3.39
N TRP A 164 3.26 13.66 -2.54
CA TRP A 164 4.62 14.12 -2.26
C TRP A 164 5.36 13.22 -1.28
N ASP A 165 4.72 12.85 -0.18
CA ASP A 165 5.30 12.04 0.88
C ASP A 165 4.36 10.90 1.26
N PRO A 166 4.62 9.66 0.80
CA PRO A 166 3.76 8.53 1.14
C PRO A 166 3.94 8.07 2.59
N GLY A 167 5.06 8.38 3.24
CA GLY A 167 5.35 8.02 4.63
C GLY A 167 4.65 8.92 5.66
N GLY A 168 4.32 10.16 5.27
CA GLY A 168 3.60 11.14 6.09
C GLY A 168 2.08 10.99 6.11
N GLY A 169 1.53 10.03 5.38
CA GLY A 169 0.09 9.85 5.19
C GLY A 169 -0.45 10.57 3.96
N VAL A 170 -1.43 9.95 3.29
CA VAL A 170 -1.99 10.48 2.04
C VAL A 170 -3.20 11.37 2.35
N LYS A 171 -3.21 12.57 1.79
CA LYS A 171 -4.33 13.52 1.96
C LYS A 171 -5.64 12.86 1.53
N GLY A 172 -6.61 12.84 2.44
CA GLY A 172 -7.95 12.32 2.22
C GLY A 172 -8.23 10.97 2.89
N GLU A 173 -7.27 10.39 3.64
CA GLU A 173 -7.51 9.13 4.37
C GLU A 173 -8.69 9.22 5.37
N ASP A 174 -9.08 10.44 5.74
CA ASP A 174 -10.21 10.77 6.60
C ASP A 174 -11.57 10.76 5.88
N LEU A 175 -11.58 10.72 4.55
CA LEU A 175 -12.81 10.67 3.75
C LEU A 175 -13.52 9.33 3.91
N PRO A 176 -14.86 9.29 3.81
CA PRO A 176 -15.56 8.02 3.75
C PRO A 176 -15.13 7.21 2.52
N HIS A 177 -15.28 5.89 2.60
CA HIS A 177 -14.69 4.95 1.66
C HIS A 177 -15.02 5.24 0.18
N GLN A 178 -16.26 5.66 -0.11
CA GLN A 178 -16.69 5.96 -1.49
C GLN A 178 -15.94 7.18 -2.05
N GLN A 179 -15.89 8.27 -1.30
CA GLN A 179 -15.19 9.51 -1.67
C GLN A 179 -13.68 9.28 -1.77
N TRP A 180 -13.13 8.50 -0.82
CA TRP A 180 -11.72 8.10 -0.84
C TRP A 180 -11.37 7.29 -2.08
N THR A 181 -12.21 6.33 -2.44
CA THR A 181 -12.02 5.49 -3.63
C THR A 181 -12.11 6.34 -4.91
N LEU A 182 -13.12 7.21 -5.01
CA LEU A 182 -13.30 8.10 -6.15
C LEU A 182 -12.09 9.01 -6.36
N LEU A 183 -11.64 9.68 -5.31
CA LEU A 183 -10.44 10.53 -5.32
C LEU A 183 -9.21 9.75 -5.82
N ASN A 184 -9.01 8.56 -5.30
CA ASN A 184 -7.84 7.75 -5.64
C ASN A 184 -7.89 7.19 -7.08
N ARG A 185 -9.09 6.90 -7.60
CA ARG A 185 -9.29 6.55 -9.02
C ARG A 185 -8.94 7.71 -9.95
N LEU A 186 -9.30 8.95 -9.56
CA LEU A 186 -8.92 10.16 -10.30
C LEU A 186 -7.40 10.40 -10.28
N ARG A 187 -6.78 10.30 -9.10
CA ARG A 187 -5.33 10.49 -8.93
C ARG A 187 -4.51 9.47 -9.72
N THR A 188 -4.87 8.20 -9.65
CA THR A 188 -4.16 7.14 -10.37
C THR A 188 -4.51 7.09 -11.84
N GLY A 189 -5.70 7.57 -12.21
CA GLY A 189 -6.30 7.33 -13.52
C GLY A 189 -6.69 5.88 -13.78
N VAL A 190 -6.67 5.05 -12.74
CA VAL A 190 -7.04 3.63 -12.78
C VAL A 190 -8.35 3.49 -12.03
N GLY A 191 -9.38 2.98 -12.69
CA GLY A 191 -10.72 2.89 -12.13
C GLY A 191 -11.74 2.38 -13.14
N ARG A 192 -13.03 2.48 -12.81
CA ARG A 192 -14.15 2.08 -13.68
C ARG A 192 -14.54 3.24 -14.60
N PHE A 193 -13.56 3.90 -15.20
CA PHE A 193 -13.81 4.84 -16.28
C PHE A 193 -14.35 4.07 -17.51
N LYS A 194 -15.29 4.66 -18.26
CA LYS A 194 -15.91 3.96 -19.40
C LYS A 194 -14.91 3.55 -20.49
N SER A 195 -13.81 4.29 -20.68
CA SER A 195 -12.77 3.94 -21.67
C SER A 195 -12.08 2.58 -21.37
N PRO A 196 -11.47 2.35 -20.19
CA PRO A 196 -10.98 1.02 -19.77
C PRO A 196 -12.05 -0.08 -19.80
N ILE A 197 -13.27 0.20 -19.33
CA ILE A 197 -14.35 -0.80 -19.30
C ILE A 197 -14.71 -1.27 -20.72
N LYS A 198 -14.83 -0.35 -21.68
CA LYS A 198 -15.04 -0.69 -23.09
C LYS A 198 -13.87 -1.49 -23.64
N LYS A 199 -12.63 -1.09 -23.33
CA LYS A 199 -11.42 -1.82 -23.76
C LYS A 199 -11.41 -3.27 -23.26
N TRP A 200 -12.01 -3.54 -22.10
CA TRP A 200 -12.18 -4.89 -21.55
C TRP A 200 -13.44 -5.62 -22.06
N GLY A 201 -14.26 -5.00 -22.91
CA GLY A 201 -15.48 -5.59 -23.43
C GLY A 201 -16.63 -5.68 -22.41
N LEU A 202 -16.56 -4.89 -21.33
CA LEU A 202 -17.56 -4.87 -20.27
C LEU A 202 -18.63 -3.76 -20.45
N ALA A 203 -18.46 -2.91 -21.46
CA ALA A 203 -19.43 -1.91 -21.87
C ALA A 203 -19.36 -1.68 -23.38
N ASP A 204 -20.50 -1.36 -23.97
CA ASP A 204 -20.62 -1.13 -25.42
C ASP A 204 -20.03 0.24 -25.84
N SER A 205 -19.99 1.21 -24.91
CA SER A 205 -19.54 2.57 -25.17
C SER A 205 -18.56 3.09 -24.12
N ALA A 206 -17.63 3.92 -24.59
CA ALA A 206 -16.67 4.65 -23.77
C ALA A 206 -17.13 6.08 -23.51
N ALA A 207 -18.25 6.51 -24.11
CA ALA A 207 -18.68 7.90 -24.13
C ALA A 207 -19.05 8.40 -22.73
N CYS A 208 -18.63 9.62 -22.43
CA CYS A 208 -19.05 10.35 -21.24
C CYS A 208 -20.46 10.93 -21.44
N GLU A 209 -21.18 11.14 -20.34
CA GLU A 209 -22.53 11.74 -20.37
C GLU A 209 -22.52 13.20 -20.79
N CYS A 210 -21.37 13.87 -20.69
CA CYS A 210 -21.20 15.22 -21.23
C CYS A 210 -21.05 15.25 -22.76
N GLY A 211 -21.09 14.11 -23.44
CA GLY A 211 -20.97 13.99 -24.89
C GLY A 211 -19.56 13.73 -25.42
N GLU A 212 -18.54 13.68 -24.56
CA GLU A 212 -17.18 13.30 -24.99
C GLU A 212 -17.13 11.83 -25.43
N PRO A 213 -16.46 11.48 -26.55
CA PRO A 213 -16.38 10.10 -27.04
C PRO A 213 -15.70 9.12 -26.09
N GLU A 214 -14.76 9.58 -25.25
CA GLU A 214 -14.05 8.74 -24.30
C GLU A 214 -13.96 9.36 -22.90
N GLN A 215 -14.63 8.73 -21.94
CA GLN A 215 -14.49 9.03 -20.53
C GLN A 215 -13.18 8.41 -20.01
N THR A 216 -12.17 9.27 -19.84
CA THR A 216 -10.90 8.96 -19.18
C THR A 216 -10.73 9.81 -17.93
N ALA A 217 -9.80 9.44 -17.04
CA ALA A 217 -9.48 10.26 -15.87
C ALA A 217 -9.04 11.68 -16.25
N LYS A 218 -8.25 11.81 -17.32
CA LYS A 218 -7.82 13.12 -17.84
C LYS A 218 -9.04 13.95 -18.26
N HIS A 219 -9.96 13.35 -19.02
CA HIS A 219 -11.19 14.03 -19.43
C HIS A 219 -12.00 14.50 -18.21
N ILE A 220 -12.24 13.63 -17.22
CA ILE A 220 -12.97 14.00 -16.00
C ILE A 220 -12.29 15.17 -15.28
N ILE A 221 -10.97 15.12 -15.10
CA ILE A 221 -10.24 16.12 -14.32
C ILE A 221 -10.15 17.47 -15.02
N THR A 222 -9.92 17.51 -16.33
CA THR A 222 -9.55 18.75 -17.03
C THR A 222 -10.61 19.28 -17.99
N GLY A 223 -11.61 18.48 -18.38
CA GLY A 223 -12.46 18.83 -19.53
C GLY A 223 -13.92 18.40 -19.45
N CYS A 224 -14.35 17.68 -18.41
CA CYS A 224 -15.74 17.29 -18.29
C CYS A 224 -16.59 18.45 -17.79
N SER A 225 -17.63 18.82 -18.54
CA SER A 225 -18.55 19.89 -18.13
C SER A 225 -19.50 19.48 -17.01
N LEU A 226 -19.67 18.18 -16.76
CA LEU A 226 -20.59 17.64 -15.75
C LEU A 226 -19.87 17.24 -14.45
N TYR A 227 -18.72 16.61 -14.57
CA TYR A 227 -18.03 15.97 -13.44
C TYR A 227 -16.64 16.52 -13.18
N SER A 228 -16.28 17.68 -13.73
CA SER A 228 -14.97 18.26 -13.40
C SER A 228 -14.91 18.64 -11.92
N PRO A 229 -13.79 18.36 -11.24
CA PRO A 229 -13.56 18.88 -9.91
C PRO A 229 -13.45 20.42 -9.99
N PRO A 230 -13.73 21.15 -8.88
CA PRO A 230 -13.59 22.60 -8.84
C PRO A 230 -12.19 23.10 -9.23
N SER A 231 -11.17 22.31 -8.91
CA SER A 231 -9.80 22.54 -9.37
C SER A 231 -8.99 21.25 -9.35
N GLU A 232 -7.99 21.15 -10.25
CA GLU A 232 -7.03 20.04 -10.23
C GLU A 232 -6.14 20.09 -8.97
N ALA A 233 -5.71 21.29 -8.56
CA ALA A 233 -4.98 21.49 -7.30
C ALA A 233 -5.78 21.01 -6.08
N GLY A 234 -7.10 21.13 -6.13
CA GLY A 234 -8.00 20.58 -5.12
C GLY A 234 -7.89 19.06 -4.93
N LEU A 235 -7.52 18.31 -5.97
CA LEU A 235 -7.24 16.87 -5.87
C LEU A 235 -5.93 16.57 -5.14
N PHE A 236 -5.02 17.55 -5.02
CA PHE A 236 -3.80 17.46 -4.23
C PHE A 236 -4.07 17.91 -2.78
N ASP A 237 -4.53 19.14 -2.58
CA ASP A 237 -4.66 19.76 -1.26
C ASP A 237 -5.91 19.33 -0.47
N LEU A 238 -6.94 18.85 -1.16
CA LEU A 238 -8.27 18.54 -0.61
C LEU A 238 -8.88 19.69 0.20
N GLY A 239 -8.98 20.85 -0.46
CA GLY A 239 -9.72 22.00 0.07
C GLY A 239 -11.21 21.72 0.30
N PRO A 240 -11.92 22.60 1.03
CA PRO A 240 -13.32 22.42 1.39
C PRO A 240 -14.24 22.25 0.18
N GLU A 241 -13.99 22.97 -0.91
CA GLU A 241 -14.77 22.87 -2.15
C GLU A 241 -14.62 21.50 -2.81
N THR A 242 -13.40 20.96 -2.88
CA THR A 242 -13.17 19.62 -3.43
C THR A 242 -13.78 18.53 -2.56
N ARG A 243 -13.75 18.71 -1.23
CA ARG A 243 -14.40 17.78 -0.30
C ARG A 243 -15.92 17.77 -0.50
N ALA A 244 -16.55 18.94 -0.57
CA ALA A 244 -17.98 19.05 -0.87
C ALA A 244 -18.31 18.40 -2.23
N TRP A 245 -17.53 18.72 -3.27
CA TRP A 245 -17.69 18.12 -4.59
C TRP A 245 -17.57 16.58 -4.58
N LEU A 246 -16.62 16.00 -3.83
CA LEU A 246 -16.49 14.55 -3.70
C LEU A 246 -17.74 13.92 -3.05
N HIS A 247 -18.43 14.64 -2.16
CA HIS A 247 -19.66 14.18 -1.54
C HIS A 247 -20.87 14.28 -2.46
N ASP A 248 -20.97 15.37 -3.22
CA ASP A 248 -22.17 15.70 -4.01
C ASP A 248 -22.13 15.12 -5.44
N THR A 249 -20.95 14.74 -5.92
CA THR A 249 -20.80 14.21 -7.29
C THR A 249 -21.45 12.83 -7.44
N GLU A 250 -22.29 12.69 -8.47
CA GLU A 250 -22.90 11.41 -8.86
C GLU A 250 -22.00 10.56 -9.77
N LEU A 251 -20.71 10.92 -9.88
CA LEU A 251 -19.76 10.22 -10.73
C LEU A 251 -19.49 8.79 -10.21
N ALA A 252 -20.10 7.80 -10.85
CA ALA A 252 -19.86 6.40 -10.58
C ALA A 252 -18.71 5.83 -11.46
N ILE A 253 -17.48 5.92 -10.96
CA ILE A 253 -16.25 5.33 -11.56
C ILE A 253 -15.49 4.55 -10.52
#